data_AF-A0A950UDQ7-F1
#
_entry.id   AF-A0A950UDQ7-F1
#
_cell.length_a   1.000
_cell.length_b   1.000
_cell.length_c   1.000
_cell.angle_alpha   90.00
_cell.angle_beta   90.00
_cell.angle_gamma   90.00
#
_symmetry.space_group_name_H-M   'P 1'
#
loop_
_entity.id
_entity.type
_entity.pdbx_description
1 polymer ?
#
loop_
_entity_poly.entity_id
_entity_poly.type
_entity_poly.pdbx_seq_one_letter_code
_entity_poly.pdbx_strand_id
1 'polypeptide(L)'
;MSNAESFVRVLADYEDYPVDEKAEYSVCYFLEAGSVWVFIPAIDRATADSMLHEISSSREGVLTVSIETGPNAGRKSPVAWIAQRHQSEWRRIKSAEGADQYLGEDW
;
A
#
# COMPACT_ATOMS: atom_id res chain seq x y z
N MET A 1 -6.55 28.70 -9.84
CA MET A 1 -7.01 27.48 -10.55
C MET A 1 -6.34 26.30 -9.86
N SER A 2 -7.01 25.69 -8.89
CA SER A 2 -6.49 24.45 -8.29
C SER A 2 -6.87 23.32 -9.21
N ASN A 3 -5.89 22.69 -9.86
CA ASN A 3 -6.09 21.35 -10.39
C ASN A 3 -6.39 20.48 -9.18
N ALA A 4 -7.67 20.18 -8.95
CA ALA A 4 -8.03 19.07 -8.09
C ALA A 4 -7.47 17.83 -8.78
N GLU A 5 -6.30 17.35 -8.33
CA GLU A 5 -5.85 16.00 -8.66
C GLU A 5 -7.04 15.10 -8.28
N SER A 6 -7.69 14.49 -9.28
CA SER A 6 -8.82 13.61 -9.05
C SER A 6 -8.25 12.35 -8.41
N PHE A 7 -8.30 12.29 -7.08
CA PHE A 7 -7.92 11.10 -6.35
C PHE A 7 -8.97 10.02 -6.61
N VAL A 8 -8.65 9.09 -7.51
CA VAL A 8 -9.40 7.84 -7.66
C VAL A 8 -9.22 7.06 -6.36
N ARG A 9 -10.29 6.73 -5.64
CA ARG A 9 -10.19 5.85 -4.47
C ARG A 9 -10.18 4.41 -4.95
N VAL A 10 -9.22 3.60 -4.47
CA VAL A 10 -9.12 2.18 -4.81
C VAL A 10 -9.03 1.38 -3.51
N LEU A 11 -9.89 0.37 -3.37
CA LEU A 11 -9.90 -0.52 -2.22
C LEU A 11 -9.19 -1.84 -2.56
N ALA A 12 -8.49 -2.39 -1.57
CA ALA A 12 -7.93 -3.73 -1.61
C ALA A 12 -8.86 -4.63 -0.81
N ASP A 13 -9.44 -5.64 -1.45
CA ASP A 13 -10.40 -6.52 -0.81
C ASP A 13 -9.70 -7.72 -0.15
N TYR A 14 -10.36 -8.34 0.83
CA TYR A 14 -9.82 -9.52 1.51
C TYR A 14 -9.47 -10.66 0.53
N GLU A 15 -10.26 -10.80 -0.55
CA GLU A 15 -10.09 -11.83 -1.57
C GLU A 15 -8.80 -11.68 -2.38
N ASP A 16 -8.20 -10.48 -2.39
CA ASP A 16 -6.96 -10.23 -3.11
C ASP A 16 -5.71 -10.68 -2.35
N TYR A 17 -5.83 -10.91 -1.03
CA TYR A 17 -4.70 -11.30 -0.21
C TYR A 17 -4.29 -12.77 -0.44
N PRO A 18 -3.01 -13.11 -0.23
CA PRO A 18 -2.54 -14.48 -0.39
C PRO A 18 -3.30 -15.46 0.52
N VAL A 19 -3.74 -16.58 -0.07
CA VAL A 19 -4.44 -17.65 0.66
C VAL A 19 -3.48 -18.57 1.43
N ASP A 20 -2.16 -18.47 1.19
CA ASP A 20 -1.13 -19.31 1.81
C ASP A 20 -1.21 -19.23 3.35
N GLU A 21 -1.49 -20.37 4.00
CA GLU A 21 -1.61 -20.51 5.46
C GLU A 21 -0.33 -20.18 6.21
N LYS A 22 0.83 -20.17 5.53
CA LYS A 22 2.13 -19.86 6.15
C LYS A 22 2.50 -18.38 6.09
N ALA A 23 1.82 -17.59 5.27
CA ALA A 23 2.11 -16.17 5.15
C ALA A 23 1.41 -15.38 6.26
N GLU A 24 2.20 -14.87 7.21
CA GLU A 24 1.70 -13.97 8.26
C GLU A 24 1.70 -12.50 7.83
N TYR A 25 2.49 -12.15 6.80
CA TYR A 25 2.63 -10.79 6.30
C TYR A 25 2.47 -10.73 4.79
N SER A 26 2.02 -9.58 4.28
CA SER A 26 1.95 -9.28 2.85
C SER A 26 2.29 -7.81 2.62
N VAL A 27 3.12 -7.53 1.62
CA VAL A 27 3.33 -6.17 1.12
C VAL A 27 2.39 -5.93 -0.05
N CYS A 28 1.64 -4.86 0.04
CA CYS A 28 0.59 -4.52 -0.89
C CYS A 28 0.96 -3.20 -1.57
N TYR A 29 0.82 -3.11 -2.89
CA TYR A 29 1.03 -1.87 -3.61
C TYR A 29 0.16 -1.80 -4.87
N PHE A 30 -0.16 -0.59 -5.29
CA PHE A 30 -1.00 -0.37 -6.45
C PHE A 30 -0.16 -0.07 -7.68
N LEU A 31 -0.37 -0.80 -8.77
CA LEU A 31 0.23 -0.50 -10.05
C LEU A 31 -0.60 0.58 -10.77
N GLU A 32 0.07 1.65 -11.19
CA GLU A 32 -0.56 2.70 -11.99
C GLU A 32 -1.04 2.12 -13.33
N ALA A 33 -0.19 1.29 -13.94
CA ALA A 33 -0.51 0.54 -15.14
C ALA A 33 -1.50 -0.60 -14.80
N GLY A 34 -2.70 -0.52 -15.36
CA GLY A 34 -3.73 -1.55 -15.20
C GLY A 34 -4.60 -1.41 -13.96
N SER A 35 -4.34 -0.41 -13.11
CA SER A 35 -5.16 -0.09 -11.93
C SER A 35 -5.43 -1.32 -11.05
N VAL A 36 -4.37 -2.03 -10.70
CA VAL A 36 -4.43 -3.33 -10.01
C VAL A 36 -3.62 -3.33 -8.73
N TRP A 37 -4.14 -4.00 -7.71
CA TRP A 37 -3.40 -4.30 -6.50
C TRP A 37 -2.49 -5.51 -6.66
N VAL A 38 -1.28 -5.42 -6.15
CA VAL A 38 -0.34 -6.53 -6.05
C VAL A 38 -0.11 -6.85 -4.58
N PHE A 39 -0.16 -8.13 -4.24
CA PHE A 39 0.05 -8.64 -2.89
C PHE A 39 1.20 -9.65 -2.90
N ILE A 40 2.28 -9.32 -2.21
CA ILE A 40 3.47 -10.17 -2.12
C ILE A 40 3.56 -10.73 -0.70
N PRO A 41 3.41 -12.06 -0.52
CA PRO A 41 3.62 -12.70 0.76
C PRO A 41 5.04 -12.43 1.29
N ALA A 42 5.13 -12.15 2.59
CA ALA A 42 6.40 -12.04 3.30
C ALA A 42 6.41 -13.04 4.47
N ILE A 43 7.51 -13.76 4.60
CA ILE A 43 7.68 -14.82 5.60
C ILE A 43 7.72 -14.28 7.03
N ASP A 44 8.16 -13.03 7.19
CA ASP A 44 8.27 -12.35 8.47
C ASP A 44 8.17 -10.82 8.30
N ARG A 45 8.10 -10.14 9.44
CA ARG A 45 7.98 -8.68 9.49
C ARG A 45 9.20 -7.97 8.87
N ALA A 46 10.41 -8.49 9.08
CA ALA A 46 11.63 -7.84 8.60
C ALA A 46 11.70 -7.85 7.06
N THR A 47 11.32 -8.97 6.45
CA THR A 47 11.19 -9.13 5.00
C THR A 47 10.14 -8.19 4.44
N ALA A 48 8.98 -8.09 5.10
CA ALA A 48 7.92 -7.17 4.69
C ALA A 48 8.38 -5.70 4.75
N ASP A 49 9.12 -5.31 5.80
CA ASP A 49 9.68 -3.96 5.93
C ASP A 49 10.73 -3.67 4.84
N SER A 50 11.58 -4.64 4.48
CA SER A 50 12.56 -4.48 3.38
C SER A 50 11.86 -4.31 2.04
N MET A 51 10.89 -5.15 1.73
CA MET A 51 10.09 -5.06 0.50
C MET A 51 9.36 -3.72 0.38
N LEU A 52 8.72 -3.24 1.46
CA LEU A 52 8.06 -1.94 1.46
C LEU A 52 9.06 -0.80 1.21
N HIS A 53 10.26 -0.90 1.79
CA HIS A 53 11.33 0.08 1.56
C HIS A 53 11.81 0.10 0.10
N GLU A 54 11.99 -1.07 -0.51
CA GLU A 54 12.38 -1.22 -1.92
C GLU A 54 11.33 -0.62 -2.85
N ILE A 55 10.04 -0.97 -2.65
CA ILE A 55 8.91 -0.39 -3.40
C ILE A 55 8.89 1.13 -3.27
N SER A 56 9.12 1.64 -2.06
CA SER A 56 9.14 3.08 -1.78
C SER A 56 10.32 3.81 -2.43
N SER A 57 11.40 3.10 -2.73
CA SER A 57 12.62 3.65 -3.32
C SER A 57 12.64 3.57 -4.85
N SER A 58 12.23 2.43 -5.43
CA SER A 58 12.19 2.22 -6.88
C SER A 58 11.02 2.96 -7.54
N ARG A 59 9.82 2.88 -6.96
CA ARG A 59 8.56 3.50 -7.45
C ARG A 59 8.20 3.20 -8.90
N GLU A 60 8.92 2.30 -9.58
CA GLU A 60 8.71 2.05 -11.00
C GLU A 60 7.39 1.32 -11.21
N GLY A 61 6.46 1.92 -11.96
CA GLY A 61 5.13 1.38 -12.24
C GLY A 61 4.16 1.38 -11.07
N VAL A 62 4.61 1.74 -9.87
CA VAL A 62 3.78 1.88 -8.67
C VAL A 62 3.12 3.25 -8.67
N LEU A 63 1.82 3.30 -8.43
CA LEU A 63 1.10 4.55 -8.29
C LEU A 63 1.69 5.37 -7.15
N THR A 64 1.93 6.66 -7.41
CA THR A 64 2.38 7.60 -6.39
C THR A 64 1.41 8.75 -6.19
N VAL A 65 1.25 9.17 -4.94
CA VAL A 65 0.37 10.27 -4.54
C VAL A 65 1.19 11.40 -3.92
N SER A 66 0.68 12.62 -4.05
CA SER A 66 1.22 13.79 -3.34
C SER A 66 0.84 13.69 -1.87
N ILE A 67 1.81 13.74 -0.95
CA ILE A 67 1.51 13.83 0.48
C ILE A 67 0.86 15.19 0.74
N GLU A 68 -0.34 15.21 1.31
CA GLU A 68 -1.09 16.45 1.54
C GLU A 68 -0.62 17.26 2.76
N THR A 69 -0.21 16.58 3.84
CA THR A 69 0.04 17.21 5.14
C THR A 69 1.33 16.73 5.79
N GLY A 70 1.82 17.49 6.78
CA GLY A 70 3.01 17.14 7.55
C GLY A 70 4.34 17.59 6.90
N PRO A 71 5.48 17.16 7.46
CA PRO A 71 6.80 17.63 7.06
C PRO A 71 7.21 17.25 5.64
N ASN A 72 6.55 16.23 5.06
CA ASN A 72 6.81 15.75 3.71
C ASN A 72 5.73 16.17 2.70
N ALA A 73 4.87 17.13 3.05
CA ALA A 73 3.84 17.64 2.15
C ALA A 73 4.42 18.07 0.79
N GLY A 74 3.72 17.70 -0.29
CA GLY A 74 4.14 17.93 -1.68
C GLY A 74 5.11 16.88 -2.23
N ARG A 75 5.72 16.02 -1.40
CA ARG A 75 6.53 14.90 -1.89
C ARG A 75 5.62 13.79 -2.42
N LYS A 76 6.10 13.09 -3.46
CA LYS A 76 5.43 11.89 -3.98
C LYS A 76 5.79 10.66 -3.14
N SER A 77 4.80 9.85 -2.81
CA SER A 77 4.91 8.62 -2.04
C SER A 77 4.15 7.49 -2.74
N PRO A 78 4.64 6.23 -2.72
CA PRO A 78 3.88 5.13 -3.30
C PRO A 78 2.59 4.86 -2.52
N VAL A 79 1.57 4.37 -3.22
CA VAL A 79 0.43 3.75 -2.56
C VAL A 79 0.79 2.30 -2.23
N ALA A 80 1.36 2.10 -1.03
CA ALA A 80 1.82 0.79 -0.55
C ALA A 80 1.72 0.64 0.98
N TRP A 81 1.55 -0.59 1.47
CA TRP A 81 1.52 -0.93 2.90
C TRP A 81 1.92 -2.38 3.18
N ILE A 82 2.10 -2.69 4.46
CA ILE A 82 2.21 -4.04 5.01
C ILE A 82 0.86 -4.38 5.65
N ALA A 83 0.33 -5.54 5.30
CA ALA A 83 -0.75 -6.20 6.01
C ALA A 83 -0.21 -7.40 6.79
N GLN A 84 -0.81 -7.69 7.93
CA GLN A 84 -0.59 -8.90 8.71
C GLN A 84 -1.89 -9.68 8.82
N ARG A 85 -1.76 -11.00 8.69
CA ARG A 85 -2.84 -11.93 8.91
C ARG A 85 -3.07 -12.09 10.41
N HIS A 86 -4.31 -11.85 10.84
CA HIS A 86 -4.78 -12.11 12.19
C HIS A 86 -5.99 -13.05 12.08
N GLN A 87 -5.77 -14.35 12.34
CA GLN A 87 -6.75 -15.42 12.11
C GLN A 87 -7.18 -15.49 10.63
N SER A 88 -8.45 -15.20 10.34
CA SER A 88 -9.03 -15.15 9.01
C SER A 88 -9.03 -13.74 8.42
N GLU A 89 -8.45 -12.73 9.07
CA GLU A 89 -8.49 -11.34 8.59
C GLU A 89 -7.11 -10.83 8.22
N TRP A 90 -7.03 -9.95 7.22
CA TRP A 90 -5.82 -9.19 6.91
C TRP A 90 -5.97 -7.77 7.44
N ARG A 91 -5.00 -7.32 8.23
CA ARG A 91 -5.01 -6.00 8.85
C ARG A 91 -3.80 -5.20 8.41
N ARG A 92 -4.01 -3.95 8.02
CA ARG A 92 -2.93 -3.01 7.72
C ARG A 92 -2.20 -2.67 9.01
N ILE A 93 -0.87 -2.78 8.99
CA ILE A 93 -0.04 -2.53 10.19
C ILE A 93 1.03 -1.47 9.97
N LYS A 94 1.30 -1.09 8.72
CA LYS A 94 2.24 -0.02 8.34
C LYS A 94 2.01 0.40 6.91
N SER A 95 1.86 1.69 6.66
CA SER A 95 1.72 2.26 5.32
C SER A 95 2.97 3.04 4.92
N ALA A 96 3.20 3.19 3.62
CA ALA A 96 4.04 4.26 3.12
C ALA A 96 3.40 5.62 3.48
N GLU A 97 4.23 6.62 3.74
CA GLU A 97 3.74 7.92 4.21
C GLU A 97 2.76 8.54 3.21
N GLY A 98 1.58 8.96 3.67
CA GLY A 98 0.55 9.52 2.79
C GLY A 98 -0.23 8.50 1.95
N ALA A 99 0.13 7.21 1.96
CA ALA A 99 -0.65 6.18 1.25
C ALA A 99 -2.07 6.05 1.82
N ASP A 100 -2.26 6.33 3.12
CA ASP A 100 -3.57 6.30 3.78
C ASP A 100 -4.56 7.32 3.20
N GLN A 101 -4.07 8.42 2.60
CA GLN A 101 -4.92 9.45 1.94
C GLN A 101 -5.67 8.89 0.72
N TYR A 102 -5.14 7.82 0.12
CA TYR A 102 -5.68 7.21 -1.09
C TYR A 102 -6.72 6.11 -0.81
N LEU A 103 -6.81 5.66 0.43
CA LEU A 103 -7.62 4.50 0.82
C LEU A 103 -8.84 4.99 1.59
N GLY A 104 -10.03 4.55 1.21
CA GLY A 104 -11.24 4.80 2.00
C GLY A 104 -11.06 4.22 3.41
N GLU A 105 -11.27 5.04 4.44
CA GLU A 105 -11.54 4.53 5.78
C GLU A 105 -12.90 3.84 5.73
N ASP A 106 -12.89 2.52 5.95
CA ASP A 106 -13.88 1.79 6.73
C ASP A 106 -13.36 0.35 6.87
N TRP A 107 -12.71 0.06 7.99
CA TRP A 107 -12.50 -1.30 8.50
C TRP A 107 -12.83 -1.33 9.99
#